data_AF-A0AA39JFS7-F1
#
_entry.id   AF-A0AA39JFS7-F1
#
_cell.length_a   1.000
_cell.length_b   1.000
_cell.length_c   1.000
_cell.angle_alpha   90.00
_cell.angle_beta   90.00
_cell.angle_gamma   90.00
#
_symmetry.space_group_name_H-M   'P 1'
#
loop_
_entity.id
_entity.type
_entity.pdbx_description
1 polymer ?
#
loop_
_entity_poly.entity_id
_entity_poly.type
_entity_poly.pdbx_seq_one_letter_code
_entity_poly.pdbx_strand_id
1 'polypeptide(L)'
;MTVIDNELIETIHNELVRLVSIGNSQSWRKFAVDLSLVALSVRTGYLADTYATRTVFGKLVIALRKRNALFNDIIHLYEPAADQSFFINVPRFHSRAPEFHDTIYVSVSGHLISPPESVLNILRNIEIQPTDISCTLPSELPVDITVPLAAVLLEYPIAYVPHGAISPERQSLDVYECLLLGGVTIVKFSCPSSLVNGEIITNSLRLRFGTDVEVKCTSETVDRLVL
;
A
#
# COMPACT_ATOMS: atom_id res chain seq x y z
N MET A 1 -2.34 -20.11 9.33
CA MET A 1 -3.69 -19.53 9.22
C MET A 1 -3.77 -18.34 10.17
N THR A 2 -3.43 -17.14 9.71
CA THR A 2 -3.23 -15.98 10.60
C THR A 2 -4.52 -15.18 10.66
N VAL A 3 -5.39 -15.52 11.62
CA VAL A 3 -6.36 -14.53 12.10
C VAL A 3 -5.53 -13.41 12.71
N ILE A 4 -5.76 -12.16 12.30
CA ILE A 4 -5.05 -11.03 12.91
C ILE A 4 -5.42 -11.02 14.39
N ASP A 5 -4.40 -11.13 15.24
CA ASP A 5 -4.59 -11.15 16.68
C ASP A 5 -5.17 -9.80 17.15
N ASN A 6 -6.28 -9.86 17.88
CA ASN A 6 -6.88 -8.67 18.48
C ASN A 6 -5.90 -7.99 19.45
N GLU A 7 -5.02 -8.72 20.12
CA GLU A 7 -4.01 -8.13 21.01
C GLU A 7 -3.02 -7.24 20.24
N LEU A 8 -2.63 -7.65 19.03
CA LEU A 8 -1.75 -6.85 18.16
C LEU A 8 -2.44 -5.56 17.72
N ILE A 9 -3.71 -5.65 17.30
CA ILE A 9 -4.53 -4.50 16.90
C ILE A 9 -4.66 -3.50 18.06
N GLU A 10 -5.01 -3.98 19.25
CA GLU A 10 -5.15 -3.14 20.44
C GLU A 10 -3.82 -2.51 20.86
N THR A 11 -2.70 -3.24 20.73
CA THR A 11 -1.35 -2.69 21.00
C THR A 11 -1.03 -1.51 20.08
N ILE A 12 -1.28 -1.66 18.77
CA ILE A 12 -1.06 -0.57 17.80
C ILE A 12 -1.98 0.61 18.10
N HIS A 13 -3.27 0.33 18.28
CA HIS A 13 -4.27 1.35 18.54
C HIS A 13 -3.93 2.17 19.80
N ASN A 14 -3.58 1.51 20.90
CA ASN A 14 -3.28 2.17 22.17
C ASN A 14 -2.01 3.04 22.09
N GLU A 15 -0.95 2.58 21.41
CA GLU A 15 0.25 3.40 21.23
C GLU A 15 -0.01 4.59 20.30
N LEU A 16 -0.85 4.43 19.26
CA LEU A 16 -1.25 5.55 18.40
C LEU A 16 -2.07 6.59 19.17
N VAL A 17 -3.10 6.18 19.91
CA VAL A 17 -3.92 7.06 20.75
C VAL A 17 -3.07 7.80 21.79
N ARG A 18 -2.09 7.11 22.39
CA ARG A 18 -1.17 7.72 23.36
C ARG A 18 -0.31 8.83 22.73
N LEU A 19 0.05 8.69 21.45
CA LEU A 19 0.88 9.65 20.73
C LEU A 19 0.07 10.76 20.05
N VAL A 20 -1.21 10.50 19.74
CA VAL A 20 -2.09 11.41 19.01
C VAL A 20 -3.29 11.77 19.89
N SER A 21 -3.32 13.01 20.38
CA SER A 21 -4.37 13.48 21.31
C SER A 21 -5.72 13.78 20.62
N ILE A 22 -5.81 13.71 19.29
CA ILE A 22 -6.99 14.10 18.50
C ILE A 22 -7.21 13.10 17.36
N GLY A 23 -8.39 12.48 17.28
CA GLY A 23 -8.76 11.66 16.11
C GLY A 23 -10.03 10.83 16.32
N ASN A 24 -10.45 10.14 15.25
CA ASN A 24 -11.62 9.26 15.25
C ASN A 24 -11.20 7.81 15.54
N SER A 25 -11.80 7.18 16.56
CA SER A 25 -11.54 5.79 16.96
C SER A 25 -11.66 4.78 15.81
N GLN A 26 -12.60 4.98 14.88
CA GLN A 26 -12.79 4.07 13.75
C GLN A 26 -11.64 4.13 12.74
N SER A 27 -11.10 5.33 12.43
CA SER A 27 -9.92 5.46 11.55
C SER A 27 -8.68 4.84 12.17
N TRP A 28 -8.52 4.93 13.49
CA TRP A 28 -7.38 4.35 14.18
C TRP A 28 -7.44 2.82 14.25
N ARG A 29 -8.64 2.25 14.39
CA ARG A 29 -8.80 0.79 14.31
C ARG A 29 -8.45 0.26 12.92
N LYS A 30 -8.90 0.94 11.85
CA LYS A 30 -8.52 0.60 10.47
C LYS A 30 -7.00 0.67 10.30
N PHE A 31 -6.37 1.77 10.73
CA PHE A 31 -4.92 1.92 10.75
C PHE A 31 -4.23 0.75 11.47
N ALA A 32 -4.73 0.34 12.64
CA ALA A 32 -4.15 -0.75 13.43
C ALA A 32 -4.26 -2.11 12.72
N VAL A 33 -5.40 -2.40 12.07
CA VAL A 33 -5.55 -3.59 11.24
C VAL A 33 -4.58 -3.56 10.07
N ASP A 34 -4.50 -2.42 9.37
CA ASP A 34 -3.65 -2.25 8.21
C ASP A 34 -2.15 -2.39 8.56
N LEU A 35 -1.71 -1.80 9.67
CA LEU A 35 -0.34 -1.92 10.15
C LEU A 35 -0.05 -3.35 10.67
N SER A 36 -1.04 -4.05 11.21
CA SER A 36 -0.90 -5.46 11.59
C SER A 36 -0.62 -6.35 10.37
N LEU A 37 -1.28 -6.09 9.23
CA LEU A 37 -1.01 -6.81 7.98
C LEU A 37 0.44 -6.62 7.50
N VAL A 38 1.00 -5.43 7.69
CA VAL A 38 2.40 -5.15 7.35
C VAL A 38 3.35 -5.83 8.35
N ALA A 39 3.06 -5.73 9.66
CA ALA A 39 3.86 -6.36 10.72
C ALA A 39 3.90 -7.90 10.62
N LEU A 40 2.80 -8.52 10.19
CA LEU A 40 2.69 -9.96 9.96
C LEU A 40 3.26 -10.40 8.59
N SER A 41 3.90 -9.49 7.86
CA SER A 41 4.43 -9.74 6.51
C SER A 41 3.37 -10.25 5.52
N VAL A 42 2.09 -9.90 5.72
CA VAL A 42 1.01 -10.16 4.73
C VAL A 42 1.09 -9.14 3.60
N ARG A 43 1.45 -7.89 3.92
CA ARG A 43 1.69 -6.80 2.95
C ARG A 43 3.08 -6.22 3.08
N THR A 44 3.63 -5.75 1.96
CA THR A 44 4.89 -5.00 1.92
C THR A 44 4.73 -3.63 2.58
N GLY A 45 3.65 -2.93 2.25
CA GLY A 45 3.44 -1.55 2.66
C GLY A 45 2.00 -1.21 3.02
N TYR A 46 1.86 -0.09 3.73
CA TYR A 46 0.58 0.57 4.02
C TYR A 46 0.75 2.08 3.96
N LEU A 47 -0.14 2.78 3.26
CA LEU A 47 -0.20 4.24 3.21
C LEU A 47 -1.07 4.74 4.36
N ALA A 48 -0.49 5.52 5.26
CA ALA A 48 -1.16 6.05 6.44
C ALA A 48 -2.15 7.16 6.07
N ASP A 49 -3.42 6.81 5.97
CA ASP A 49 -4.53 7.77 5.81
C ASP A 49 -5.07 8.21 7.18
N THR A 50 -4.26 8.97 7.93
CA THR A 50 -4.64 9.48 9.26
C THR A 50 -4.07 10.87 9.52
N TYR A 51 -4.74 11.65 10.36
CA TYR A 51 -4.27 12.96 10.82
C TYR A 51 -3.14 12.81 11.86
N ALA A 52 -1.95 12.42 11.42
CA ALA A 52 -0.75 12.36 12.24
C ALA A 52 0.46 12.83 11.46
N THR A 53 1.43 13.43 12.16
CA THR A 53 2.64 13.95 11.51
C THR A 53 3.69 12.86 11.33
N ARG A 54 4.60 13.06 10.38
CA ARG A 54 5.81 12.23 10.23
C ARG A 54 6.53 11.94 11.56
N THR A 55 6.65 12.94 12.44
CA THR A 55 7.32 12.79 13.74
C THR A 55 6.57 11.82 14.66
N VAL A 56 5.24 11.81 14.59
CA VAL A 56 4.41 10.86 15.33
C VAL A 56 4.66 9.44 14.84
N PHE A 57 4.69 9.21 13.52
CA PHE A 57 4.90 7.87 12.97
C PHE A 57 6.28 7.29 13.32
N GLY A 58 7.34 8.10 13.28
CA GLY A 58 8.66 7.66 13.77
C GLY A 58 8.64 7.27 15.26
N LYS A 59 7.96 8.04 16.10
CA LYS A 59 7.78 7.70 17.54
C LYS A 59 6.94 6.43 17.73
N LEU A 60 5.94 6.22 16.87
CA LEU A 60 5.09 5.03 16.90
C LEU A 60 5.92 3.78 16.60
N VAL A 61 6.76 3.78 15.55
CA VAL A 61 7.65 2.65 15.24
C VAL A 61 8.54 2.31 16.44
N ILE A 62 9.17 3.32 17.06
CA ILE A 62 10.01 3.11 18.26
C ILE A 62 9.21 2.49 19.40
N ALA A 63 7.98 2.97 19.64
CA ALA A 63 7.13 2.45 20.71
C ALA A 63 6.73 0.99 20.45
N LEU A 64 6.29 0.68 19.23
CA LEU A 64 5.83 -0.66 18.85
C LEU A 64 6.96 -1.70 18.90
N ARG A 65 8.18 -1.37 18.46
CA ARG A 65 9.35 -2.26 18.58
C ARG A 65 9.66 -2.67 20.02
N LYS A 66 9.42 -1.78 20.98
CA LYS A 66 9.59 -2.09 22.41
C LYS A 66 8.50 -3.01 22.97
N ARG A 67 7.35 -3.08 22.30
CA ARG A 67 6.20 -3.91 22.72
C ARG A 67 6.21 -5.28 22.08
N ASN A 68 6.56 -5.37 20.81
CA ASN A 68 6.46 -6.60 20.05
C ASN A 68 7.57 -6.66 18.96
N ALA A 69 8.24 -7.81 18.89
CA ALA A 69 9.34 -8.04 17.96
C ALA A 69 8.91 -8.03 16.48
N LEU A 70 7.63 -8.22 16.17
CA LEU A 70 7.08 -8.12 14.82
C LEU A 70 7.33 -6.74 14.17
N PHE A 71 7.54 -5.69 14.97
CA PHE A 71 7.79 -4.34 14.46
C PHE A 71 9.27 -4.04 14.21
N ASN A 72 10.18 -4.97 14.53
CA ASN A 72 11.62 -4.79 14.29
C ASN A 72 11.94 -4.66 12.80
N ASP A 73 11.09 -5.23 11.96
CA ASP A 73 11.21 -5.22 10.51
C ASP A 73 10.43 -4.08 9.85
N ILE A 74 9.72 -3.26 10.64
CA ILE A 74 8.83 -2.21 10.14
C ILE A 74 9.48 -0.84 10.24
N ILE A 75 9.50 -0.09 9.15
CA ILE A 75 9.99 1.29 9.11
C ILE A 75 8.92 2.27 8.64
N HIS A 76 9.12 3.55 8.92
CA HIS A 76 8.34 4.64 8.34
C HIS A 76 9.05 5.26 7.13
N LEU A 77 8.50 5.11 5.93
CA LEU A 77 9.00 5.75 4.71
C LEU A 77 8.16 6.98 4.39
N TYR A 78 8.80 8.14 4.27
CA TYR A 78 8.13 9.41 4.01
C TYR A 78 8.35 9.90 2.57
N GLU A 79 7.27 10.24 1.88
CA GLU A 79 7.28 10.89 0.57
C GLU A 79 6.91 12.38 0.76
N PRO A 80 7.85 13.31 0.53
CA PRO A 80 7.66 14.71 0.89
C PRO A 80 6.78 15.52 -0.07
N ALA A 81 6.64 15.14 -1.35
CA ALA A 81 5.94 15.97 -2.34
C ALA A 81 4.42 15.96 -2.12
N ALA A 82 3.85 14.83 -1.71
CA ALA A 82 2.42 14.66 -1.41
C ALA A 82 2.14 14.54 0.09
N ASP A 83 3.13 14.76 0.96
CA ASP A 83 3.04 14.58 2.43
C ASP A 83 2.49 13.18 2.80
N GLN A 84 3.00 12.14 2.13
CA GLN A 84 2.54 10.77 2.29
C GLN A 84 3.48 9.96 3.19
N SER A 85 2.88 9.18 4.08
CA SER A 85 3.58 8.34 5.04
C SER A 85 3.27 6.87 4.81
N PHE A 86 4.29 6.06 4.56
CA PHE A 86 4.19 4.63 4.38
C PHE A 86 4.80 3.89 5.57
N PHE A 87 4.18 2.77 5.95
CA PHE A 87 4.81 1.77 6.82
C PHE A 87 5.24 0.59 5.96
N ILE A 88 6.52 0.24 5.99
CA ILE A 88 7.11 -0.78 5.11
C ILE A 88 7.69 -1.91 5.94
N ASN A 89 7.37 -3.16 5.58
CA ASN A 89 8.05 -4.36 6.03
C ASN A 89 9.30 -4.58 5.19
N VAL A 90 10.47 -4.38 5.79
CA VAL A 90 11.76 -4.35 5.08
C VAL A 90 12.12 -5.71 4.47
N PRO A 91 12.07 -6.85 5.19
CA PRO A 91 12.31 -8.16 4.58
C PRO A 91 11.40 -8.45 3.39
N ARG A 92 10.09 -8.14 3.52
CA ARG A 92 9.14 -8.36 2.44
C ARG A 92 9.42 -7.46 1.24
N PHE A 93 9.73 -6.18 1.46
CA PHE A 93 10.14 -5.24 0.41
C PHE A 93 11.32 -5.81 -0.39
N HIS A 94 12.37 -6.26 0.29
CA HIS A 94 13.56 -6.84 -0.37
C HIS A 94 13.25 -8.13 -1.13
N SER A 95 12.41 -9.00 -0.57
CA SER A 95 12.00 -10.24 -1.28
C SER A 95 11.19 -9.97 -2.55
N ARG A 96 10.48 -8.85 -2.62
CA ARG A 96 9.60 -8.47 -3.73
C ARG A 96 10.29 -7.63 -4.80
N ALA A 97 11.51 -7.14 -4.56
CA ALA A 97 12.24 -6.32 -5.52
C ALA A 97 12.28 -6.90 -6.96
N PRO A 98 12.47 -8.22 -7.18
CA PRO A 98 12.41 -8.82 -8.52
C PRO A 98 11.00 -8.89 -9.11
N GLU A 99 9.98 -9.06 -8.26
CA GLU A 99 8.58 -9.29 -8.63
C GLU A 99 7.79 -7.98 -8.77
N PHE A 100 8.34 -6.83 -8.39
CA PHE A 100 7.72 -5.53 -8.69
C PHE A 100 7.50 -5.33 -10.20
N HIS A 101 8.24 -6.06 -11.04
CA HIS A 101 8.04 -6.13 -12.49
C HIS A 101 6.70 -6.77 -12.91
N ASP A 102 6.04 -7.54 -12.04
CA ASP A 102 4.73 -8.15 -12.31
C ASP A 102 3.57 -7.18 -12.09
N THR A 103 3.87 -5.93 -11.72
CA THR A 103 2.88 -4.86 -11.64
C THR A 103 2.52 -4.40 -13.05
N ILE A 104 1.23 -4.39 -13.37
CA ILE A 104 0.74 -3.94 -14.66
C ILE A 104 0.62 -2.42 -14.63
N TYR A 105 1.33 -1.74 -15.52
CA TYR A 105 1.31 -0.27 -15.61
C TYR A 105 0.28 0.20 -16.62
N VAL A 106 -0.49 1.21 -16.24
CA VAL A 106 -1.65 1.67 -16.99
C VAL A 106 -1.66 3.18 -17.06
N SER A 107 -1.87 3.73 -18.25
CA SER A 107 -2.11 5.17 -18.38
C SER A 107 -3.47 5.55 -17.79
N VAL A 108 -3.66 6.82 -17.43
CA VAL A 108 -4.97 7.35 -17.01
C VAL A 108 -6.09 7.13 -18.05
N SER A 109 -5.72 7.01 -19.33
CA SER A 109 -6.64 6.71 -20.43
C SER A 109 -7.04 5.23 -20.50
N GLY A 110 -6.50 4.38 -19.63
CA GLY A 110 -6.80 2.94 -19.61
C GLY A 110 -6.07 2.14 -20.68
N HIS A 111 -4.82 2.50 -20.99
CA HIS A 111 -3.96 1.72 -21.88
C HIS A 111 -2.80 1.10 -21.12
N LEU A 112 -2.42 -0.13 -21.47
CA LEU A 112 -1.21 -0.77 -20.98
C LEU A 112 0.01 0.01 -21.44
N ILE A 113 0.94 0.24 -20.53
CA ILE A 113 2.23 0.86 -20.82
C ILE A 113 3.36 0.05 -20.21
N SER A 114 4.58 0.26 -20.70
CA SER A 114 5.76 -0.33 -20.10
C SER A 114 6.02 0.27 -18.70
N PRO A 115 6.62 -0.49 -17.77
CA PRO A 115 7.07 0.03 -16.48
C PRO A 115 7.95 1.27 -16.67
N PRO A 116 7.65 2.41 -16.02
CA PRO A 116 8.49 3.59 -16.11
C PRO A 116 9.86 3.33 -15.47
N GLU A 117 10.94 3.49 -16.24
CA GLU A 117 12.31 3.25 -15.74
C GLU A 117 12.67 4.14 -14.53
N SER A 118 12.09 5.35 -14.46
CA SER A 118 12.24 6.24 -13.31
C SER A 118 11.68 5.65 -12.02
N VAL A 119 10.50 5.01 -12.09
CA VAL A 119 9.87 4.32 -10.94
C VAL A 119 10.73 3.12 -10.52
N LEU A 120 11.20 2.31 -11.48
CA LEU A 120 12.05 1.16 -11.21
C LEU A 120 13.38 1.57 -10.57
N ASN A 121 14.01 2.64 -11.07
CA ASN A 121 15.25 3.16 -10.51
C ASN A 121 15.06 3.65 -9.09
N ILE A 122 13.95 4.33 -8.77
CA ILE A 122 13.67 4.73 -7.39
C ILE A 122 13.51 3.50 -6.50
N LEU A 123 12.68 2.53 -6.89
CA LEU A 123 12.48 1.29 -6.13
C LEU A 123 13.80 0.56 -5.83
N ARG A 124 14.69 0.44 -6.81
CA ARG A 124 16.01 -0.20 -6.64
C ARG A 124 16.95 0.58 -5.73
N ASN A 125 16.78 1.90 -5.66
CA ASN A 125 17.63 2.80 -4.88
C ASN A 125 17.02 3.17 -3.52
N ILE A 126 15.85 2.62 -3.15
CA ILE A 126 15.33 2.76 -1.78
C ILE A 126 16.21 1.92 -0.85
N GLU A 127 17.19 2.57 -0.23
CA GLU A 127 18.05 1.97 0.77
C GLU A 127 17.33 2.02 2.13
N ILE A 128 16.78 0.87 2.53
CA ILE A 128 16.09 0.70 3.81
C ILE A 128 16.59 -0.53 4.56
N GLN A 129 16.83 -0.37 5.85
CA GLN A 129 17.29 -1.41 6.76
C GLN A 129 16.28 -1.60 7.91
N PRO A 130 16.12 -2.82 8.45
CA PRO A 130 15.25 -3.05 9.61
C PRO A 130 15.60 -2.17 10.82
N THR A 131 16.87 -1.78 10.97
CA THR A 131 17.32 -0.90 12.05
C THR A 131 16.80 0.52 11.92
N ASP A 132 16.44 0.98 10.73
CA ASP A 132 15.97 2.34 10.51
C ASP A 132 14.64 2.57 11.23
N ILE A 133 14.45 3.78 11.77
CA ILE A 133 13.13 4.18 12.30
C ILE A 133 12.30 4.81 11.19
N SER A 134 12.94 5.68 10.41
CA SER A 134 12.30 6.36 9.31
C SER A 134 13.29 6.71 8.21
N CYS A 135 12.85 6.55 6.96
CA CYS A 135 13.55 6.97 5.75
C CYS A 135 12.72 8.04 5.02
N THR A 136 13.34 8.81 4.13
CA THR A 136 12.66 9.84 3.34
C THR A 136 13.06 9.70 1.89
N LEU A 137 12.06 9.65 1.01
CA LEU A 137 12.26 9.65 -0.43
C LEU A 137 12.81 11.00 -0.90
N PRO A 138 13.45 11.05 -2.08
CA PRO A 138 13.89 12.30 -2.68
C PRO A 138 12.78 13.35 -2.70
N SER A 139 13.14 14.60 -2.44
CA SER A 139 12.22 15.73 -2.58
C SER A 139 11.84 15.92 -4.05
N GLU A 140 10.61 16.42 -4.30
CA GLU A 140 10.15 16.85 -5.62
C GLU A 140 9.95 15.72 -6.65
N LEU A 141 9.60 14.51 -6.20
CA LEU A 141 9.18 13.46 -7.13
C LEU A 141 7.87 13.86 -7.82
N PRO A 142 7.80 13.81 -9.16
CA PRO A 142 6.59 14.14 -9.89
C PRO A 142 5.51 13.08 -9.70
N VAL A 143 4.25 13.48 -9.93
CA VAL A 143 3.06 12.63 -9.69
C VAL A 143 3.06 11.38 -10.58
N ASP A 144 3.63 11.47 -11.78
CA ASP A 144 3.80 10.34 -12.69
C ASP A 144 4.84 9.31 -12.21
N ILE A 145 5.53 9.60 -11.11
CA ILE A 145 6.39 8.69 -10.37
C ILE A 145 5.77 8.32 -9.02
N THR A 146 5.26 9.27 -8.23
CA THR A 146 4.79 8.99 -6.86
C THR A 146 3.55 8.09 -6.84
N VAL A 147 2.61 8.28 -7.76
CA VAL A 147 1.40 7.44 -7.86
C VAL A 147 1.74 5.98 -8.17
N PRO A 148 2.48 5.65 -9.25
CA PRO A 148 2.85 4.27 -9.52
C PRO A 148 3.80 3.69 -8.47
N LEU A 149 4.67 4.52 -7.85
CA LEU A 149 5.52 4.08 -6.74
C LEU A 149 4.67 3.64 -5.54
N ALA A 150 3.67 4.44 -5.16
CA ALA A 150 2.73 4.08 -4.08
C ALA A 150 2.00 2.77 -4.39
N ALA A 151 1.47 2.61 -5.61
CA ALA A 151 0.81 1.37 -6.02
C ALA A 151 1.71 0.14 -5.86
N VAL A 152 2.99 0.23 -6.24
CA VAL A 152 3.95 -0.87 -6.09
C VAL A 152 4.26 -1.15 -4.61
N LEU A 153 4.49 -0.11 -3.80
CA LEU A 153 4.75 -0.26 -2.36
C LEU A 153 3.57 -0.89 -1.61
N LEU A 154 2.35 -0.66 -2.08
CA LEU A 154 1.11 -1.22 -1.54
C LEU A 154 0.75 -2.60 -2.15
N GLU A 155 1.62 -3.16 -2.99
CA GLU A 155 1.41 -4.43 -3.70
C GLU A 155 0.15 -4.47 -4.58
N TYR A 156 -0.24 -3.34 -5.16
CA TYR A 156 -1.35 -3.31 -6.10
C TYR A 156 -0.95 -4.04 -7.39
N PRO A 157 -1.81 -4.90 -7.95
CA PRO A 157 -1.53 -5.56 -9.24
C PRO A 157 -1.46 -4.55 -10.41
N ILE A 158 -2.05 -3.38 -10.23
CA ILE A 158 -2.17 -2.31 -11.23
C ILE A 158 -1.56 -1.03 -10.66
N ALA A 159 -0.69 -0.39 -11.43
CA ALA A 159 -0.12 0.92 -11.12
C ALA A 159 -0.50 1.92 -12.22
N TYR A 160 -1.25 2.95 -11.84
CA TYR A 160 -1.60 4.03 -12.76
C TYR A 160 -0.43 5.00 -12.93
N VAL A 161 -0.17 5.42 -14.16
CA VAL A 161 0.84 6.42 -14.51
C VAL A 161 0.11 7.65 -15.08
N PRO A 162 -0.02 8.73 -14.29
CA PRO A 162 -0.65 9.96 -14.73
C PRO A 162 0.26 10.74 -15.67
N HIS A 163 0.26 10.36 -16.95
CA HIS A 163 0.94 11.10 -18.02
C HIS A 163 -0.10 11.71 -18.97
N GLY A 164 0.00 13.02 -19.22
CA GLY A 164 -0.90 13.76 -20.12
C GLY A 164 -2.17 14.30 -19.45
N ALA A 165 -3.00 14.98 -20.24
CA ALA A 165 -4.27 15.52 -19.78
C ALA A 165 -5.26 14.39 -19.47
N ILE A 166 -5.81 14.38 -18.25
CA ILE A 166 -6.93 13.52 -17.88
C ILE A 166 -8.14 14.02 -18.68
N SER A 167 -8.41 13.39 -19.83
CA SER A 167 -9.69 13.63 -20.51
C SER A 167 -10.78 13.03 -19.63
N PRO A 168 -11.87 13.76 -19.31
CA PRO A 168 -12.99 13.25 -18.55
C PRO A 168 -13.83 12.33 -19.46
N GLU A 169 -13.31 11.14 -19.73
CA GLU A 169 -14.07 10.08 -20.37
C GLU A 169 -14.62 9.16 -19.29
N ARG A 170 -15.92 8.87 -19.36
CA ARG A 170 -16.56 7.88 -18.50
C ARG A 170 -15.82 6.57 -18.64
N GLN A 171 -15.34 6.05 -17.52
CA GLN A 171 -14.60 4.80 -17.49
C GLN A 171 -15.38 3.77 -16.67
N SER A 172 -15.61 2.61 -17.27
CA SER A 172 -16.03 1.42 -16.52
C SER A 172 -14.80 0.88 -15.78
N LEU A 173 -14.93 0.74 -14.47
CA LEU A 173 -13.90 0.20 -13.59
C LEU A 173 -14.39 -1.10 -12.98
N ASP A 174 -13.51 -2.08 -12.91
CA ASP A 174 -13.69 -3.25 -12.06
C ASP A 174 -12.95 -3.00 -10.75
N VAL A 175 -13.69 -3.07 -9.65
CA VAL A 175 -13.19 -2.92 -8.28
C VAL A 175 -12.96 -4.29 -7.70
N TYR A 176 -11.70 -4.57 -7.40
CA TYR A 176 -11.26 -5.81 -6.79
C TYR A 176 -11.05 -5.63 -5.30
N GLU A 177 -11.58 -6.56 -4.51
CA GLU A 177 -11.36 -6.66 -3.08
C GLU A 177 -10.80 -8.04 -2.74
N CYS A 178 -9.58 -8.08 -2.22
CA CYS A 178 -8.90 -9.29 -1.78
C CYS A 178 -8.98 -9.41 -0.26
N LEU A 179 -9.49 -10.53 0.24
CA LEU A 179 -9.82 -10.74 1.65
C LEU A 179 -9.08 -11.97 2.19
N LEU A 180 -8.57 -11.89 3.42
CA LEU A 180 -8.18 -13.06 4.19
C LEU A 180 -9.43 -13.86 4.61
N LEU A 181 -9.24 -15.15 4.88
CA LEU A 181 -10.21 -15.95 5.63
C LEU A 181 -10.58 -15.22 6.93
N GLY A 182 -11.86 -14.89 7.09
CA GLY A 182 -12.37 -14.04 8.20
C GLY A 182 -12.77 -12.63 7.78
N GLY A 183 -12.66 -12.28 6.50
CA GLY A 183 -13.23 -11.05 5.93
C GLY A 183 -12.39 -9.80 6.12
N VAL A 184 -11.10 -9.94 6.47
CA VAL A 184 -10.18 -8.80 6.55
C VAL A 184 -9.68 -8.45 5.16
N THR A 185 -9.98 -7.23 4.71
CA THR A 185 -9.50 -6.71 3.42
C THR A 185 -7.98 -6.53 3.46
N ILE A 186 -7.27 -7.24 2.57
CA ILE A 186 -5.83 -7.10 2.36
C ILE A 186 -5.56 -5.90 1.45
N VAL A 187 -6.20 -5.93 0.28
CA VAL A 187 -6.04 -4.90 -0.75
C VAL A 187 -7.37 -4.67 -1.45
N LYS A 188 -7.66 -3.40 -1.73
CA LYS A 188 -8.81 -2.98 -2.54
C LYS A 188 -8.31 -1.97 -3.56
N PHE A 189 -8.57 -2.23 -4.84
CA PHE A 189 -8.14 -1.37 -5.93
C PHE A 189 -9.11 -1.48 -7.10
N SER A 190 -9.03 -0.54 -8.04
CA SER A 190 -9.82 -0.54 -9.25
C SER A 190 -8.93 -0.56 -10.48
N CYS A 191 -9.41 -1.13 -11.58
CA CYS A 191 -8.77 -1.01 -12.89
C CYS A 191 -9.82 -0.86 -14.01
N PRO A 192 -9.47 -0.35 -15.19
CA PRO A 192 -10.43 -0.25 -16.29
C PRO A 192 -10.92 -1.65 -16.71
N SER A 193 -12.25 -1.83 -16.79
CA SER A 193 -12.85 -3.16 -17.05
C SER A 193 -12.42 -3.77 -18.38
N SER A 194 -12.05 -2.94 -19.36
CA SER A 194 -11.61 -3.39 -20.70
C SER A 194 -10.14 -3.80 -20.77
N LEU A 195 -9.37 -3.59 -19.70
CA LEU A 195 -7.91 -3.64 -19.77
C LEU A 195 -7.34 -5.04 -19.58
N VAL A 196 -7.79 -5.76 -18.55
CA VAL A 196 -7.20 -7.02 -18.11
C VAL A 196 -8.30 -8.02 -17.82
N ASN A 197 -8.12 -9.26 -18.28
CA ASN A 197 -9.00 -10.36 -17.90
C ASN A 197 -8.98 -10.53 -16.37
N GLY A 198 -10.14 -10.52 -15.72
CA GLY A 198 -10.26 -10.66 -14.27
C GLY A 198 -9.61 -11.94 -13.70
N GLU A 199 -9.43 -12.98 -14.52
CA GLU A 199 -8.67 -14.17 -14.14
C GLU A 199 -7.17 -13.87 -13.92
N ILE A 200 -6.57 -13.02 -14.76
CA ILE A 200 -5.16 -12.60 -14.62
C ILE A 200 -4.99 -11.82 -13.32
N ILE A 201 -5.92 -10.91 -13.02
CA ILE A 201 -5.90 -10.13 -11.78
C ILE A 201 -6.05 -11.04 -10.56
N THR A 202 -7.01 -11.97 -10.60
CA THR A 202 -7.25 -12.93 -9.51
C THR A 202 -6.02 -13.82 -9.27
N ASN A 203 -5.37 -14.29 -10.34
CA ASN A 203 -4.16 -15.09 -10.24
C ASN A 203 -2.98 -14.26 -9.70
N SER A 204 -2.82 -13.01 -10.12
CA SER A 204 -1.81 -12.09 -9.56
C SER A 204 -2.00 -11.90 -8.06
N LEU A 205 -3.25 -11.70 -7.60
CA LEU A 205 -3.56 -11.57 -6.18
C LEU A 205 -3.23 -12.84 -5.38
N ARG A 206 -3.52 -14.03 -5.93
CA ARG A 206 -3.18 -15.30 -5.29
C ARG A 206 -1.66 -15.55 -5.24
N LEU A 207 -0.92 -15.13 -6.26
CA LEU A 207 0.55 -15.19 -6.24
C LEU A 207 1.13 -14.24 -5.19
N ARG A 208 0.53 -13.05 -5.01
CA ARG A 208 0.97 -12.04 -4.03
C ARG A 208 0.60 -12.42 -2.59
N PHE A 209 -0.61 -12.89 -2.35
CA PHE A 209 -1.15 -13.04 -0.98
C PHE A 209 -1.41 -14.48 -0.56
N GLY A 210 -1.11 -15.45 -1.44
CA GLY A 210 -1.35 -16.88 -1.20
C GLY A 210 -2.70 -17.34 -1.77
N THR A 211 -2.90 -18.67 -1.80
CA THR A 211 -4.14 -19.27 -2.35
C THR A 211 -5.33 -19.18 -1.42
N ASP A 212 -5.11 -18.92 -0.13
CA ASP A 212 -6.14 -18.88 0.92
C ASP A 212 -6.82 -17.50 1.03
N VAL A 213 -6.98 -16.80 -0.10
CA VAL A 213 -7.63 -15.49 -0.17
C VAL A 213 -8.91 -15.56 -1.00
N GLU A 214 -9.92 -14.81 -0.57
CA GLU A 214 -11.15 -14.59 -1.32
C GLU A 214 -11.00 -13.32 -2.15
N VAL A 215 -11.28 -13.39 -3.45
CA VAL A 215 -11.26 -12.23 -4.35
C VAL A 215 -12.68 -11.94 -4.80
N LYS A 216 -13.16 -10.73 -4.50
CA LYS A 216 -14.44 -10.20 -4.99
C LYS A 216 -14.16 -9.17 -6.08
N CYS A 217 -15.03 -9.14 -7.08
CA CYS A 217 -14.98 -8.15 -8.16
C CYS A 217 -16.37 -7.57 -8.36
N THR A 218 -16.46 -6.24 -8.43
CA THR A 218 -17.68 -5.49 -8.74
C THR A 218 -17.38 -4.44 -9.80
N SER A 219 -18.24 -4.30 -10.81
CA SER A 219 -18.08 -3.25 -11.82
C SER A 219 -18.79 -1.96 -11.39
N GLU A 220 -18.09 -0.84 -11.52
CA GLU A 220 -18.55 0.51 -11.23
C GLU A 220 -18.31 1.41 -12.45
N THR A 221 -19.12 2.46 -12.64
CA THR A 221 -18.89 3.46 -13.68
C THR A 221 -18.62 4.79 -13.01
N VAL A 222 -17.48 5.41 -13.34
CA VAL A 222 -17.09 6.72 -12.80
C VAL A 222 -17.01 7.75 -13.92
N ASP A 223 -17.43 8.98 -13.62
CA ASP A 223 -17.29 10.11 -14.55
C ASP A 223 -15.83 10.56 -14.68
N ARG A 224 -14.99 10.28 -13.67
CA ARG A 224 -13.55 10.56 -13.68
C ARG A 224 -12.79 9.66 -12.71
N LEU A 225 -11.59 9.24 -13.12
CA LEU A 225 -10.63 8.55 -12.24
C LEU A 225 -9.98 9.55 -11.28
N VAL A 226 -10.01 9.25 -9.98
CA VAL A 226 -9.29 9.98 -8.93
C VAL A 226 -8.09 9.13 -8.54
N LEU A 227 -6.88 9.67 -8.74
CA LEU A 227 -5.61 9.04 -8.41
C LEU A 227 -4.97 9.72 -7.20
#